data_AF-A0A068VAH4-F1
#
_entry.id   AF-A0A068VAH4-F1
#
_cell.length_a   1.000
_cell.length_b   1.000
_cell.length_c   1.000
_cell.angle_alpha   90.00
_cell.angle_beta   90.00
_cell.angle_gamma   90.00
#
_symmetry.space_group_name_H-M   'P 1'
#
loop_
_entity.id
_entity.type
_entity.pdbx_description
1 polymer ?
#
loop_
_entity_poly.entity_id
_entity_poly.type
_entity_poly.pdbx_seq_one_letter_code
_entity_poly.pdbx_strand_id
1 'polypeptide(L)'
;MISFATSARCIKLSLNSSKTKLTCLYNSFLHLLHALILRVNPFWIELSYYLIFSLVGFLALKHLNHVVSVSAQTSNFLQCPTCPFNHSHVCWWGNFHILSGLYLMKCKSSQKQETGRRTLDCQEKLIKNCIQLLAYVVLCYLLVVQLFGFTLISIYIRTVPSAGEVLKKKGINLPTFSAFTTVSPFANFGFLPTNENTMVFKKNSGLLLILIPQILVGNTLYPPCLRLIIWILQKITKGAEFTFMLKNSRTLGYNHLLSDVHSIFLAMTVLGFMILQLLLFCILEWNSDSTAGLSAFQKLIGSLFQLANSRHAGESVFDLSLISPAMLVLFALMM
;
A
#
# COMPACT_ATOMS: atom_id res chain seq x y z
N MET A 1 45.09 -50.14 10.40
CA MET A 1 43.99 -49.14 10.25
C MET A 1 44.36 -47.75 10.80
N ILE A 2 45.59 -47.25 10.62
CA ILE A 2 46.01 -45.92 11.15
C ILE A 2 46.32 -44.90 10.03
N SER A 3 46.36 -45.34 8.76
CA SER A 3 46.76 -44.46 7.64
C SER A 3 45.65 -43.64 6.98
N PHE A 4 44.37 -43.80 7.38
CA PHE A 4 43.25 -43.03 6.81
C PHE A 4 42.82 -41.82 7.67
N ALA A 5 43.28 -41.72 8.92
CA ALA A 5 42.85 -40.65 9.84
C ALA A 5 43.61 -39.33 9.65
N THR A 6 44.80 -39.34 9.06
CA THR A 6 45.66 -38.16 8.85
C THR A 6 45.31 -37.36 7.60
N SER A 7 44.84 -38.02 6.53
CA SER A 7 44.42 -37.35 5.28
C SER A 7 43.14 -36.50 5.46
N ALA A 8 42.18 -36.99 6.24
CA ALA A 8 40.93 -36.28 6.51
C ALA A 8 41.11 -34.99 7.33
N ARG A 9 42.12 -34.91 8.22
CA ARG A 9 42.44 -33.67 8.96
C ARG A 9 43.05 -32.59 8.08
N CYS A 10 43.90 -32.97 7.13
CA CYS A 10 44.58 -32.02 6.25
C CYS A 10 43.60 -31.36 5.25
N ILE A 11 42.64 -32.14 4.73
CA ILE A 11 41.57 -31.63 3.86
C ILE A 11 40.62 -30.68 4.63
N LYS A 12 40.30 -31.00 5.89
CA LYS A 12 39.43 -30.17 6.74
C LYS A 12 40.08 -28.82 7.12
N LEU A 13 41.42 -28.79 7.27
CA LEU A 13 42.20 -27.57 7.51
C LEU A 13 42.31 -26.69 6.24
N SER A 14 42.48 -27.29 5.07
CA SER A 14 42.51 -26.56 3.78
C SER A 14 41.16 -25.95 3.42
N LEU A 15 40.06 -26.69 3.63
CA LEU A 15 38.68 -26.19 3.43
C LEU A 15 38.30 -25.03 4.37
N ASN A 16 38.84 -25.00 5.60
CA ASN A 16 38.54 -23.93 6.55
C ASN A 16 39.25 -22.62 6.19
N SER A 17 40.45 -22.69 5.59
CA SER A 17 41.21 -21.54 5.07
C SER A 17 40.56 -20.91 3.83
N SER A 18 40.01 -21.73 2.92
CA SER A 18 39.28 -21.24 1.74
C SER A 18 37.93 -20.62 2.12
N LYS A 19 37.22 -21.17 3.10
CA LYS A 19 35.96 -20.59 3.60
C LYS A 19 36.20 -19.24 4.27
N THR A 20 37.22 -19.11 5.12
CA THR A 20 37.55 -17.81 5.76
C THR A 20 37.96 -16.74 4.75
N LYS A 21 38.74 -17.08 3.70
CA LYS A 21 39.05 -16.14 2.61
C LYS A 21 37.82 -15.71 1.82
N LEU A 22 36.88 -16.63 1.54
CA LEU A 22 35.63 -16.33 0.85
C LEU A 22 34.70 -15.48 1.71
N THR A 23 34.62 -15.75 3.02
CA THR A 23 33.85 -14.91 3.97
C THR A 23 34.44 -13.52 4.10
N CYS A 24 35.77 -13.39 4.06
CA CYS A 24 36.47 -12.10 4.13
C CYS A 24 36.29 -11.28 2.83
N LEU A 25 36.40 -11.93 1.66
CA LEU A 25 36.09 -11.32 0.35
C LEU A 25 34.63 -10.89 0.27
N TYR A 26 33.70 -11.73 0.74
CA TYR A 26 32.29 -11.40 0.82
C TYR A 26 32.03 -10.21 1.75
N ASN A 27 32.63 -10.17 2.94
CA ASN A 27 32.50 -9.04 3.86
C ASN A 27 33.13 -7.75 3.31
N SER A 28 34.25 -7.85 2.60
CA SER A 28 34.92 -6.71 1.97
C SER A 28 34.12 -6.18 0.77
N PHE A 29 33.51 -7.07 -0.03
CA PHE A 29 32.59 -6.71 -1.10
C PHE A 29 31.30 -6.11 -0.55
N LEU A 30 30.77 -6.66 0.55
CA LEU A 30 29.60 -6.13 1.24
C LEU A 30 29.89 -4.74 1.84
N HIS A 31 31.08 -4.51 2.39
CA HIS A 31 31.53 -3.19 2.85
C HIS A 31 31.70 -2.20 1.69
N LEU A 32 32.23 -2.64 0.55
CA LEU A 32 32.39 -1.82 -0.64
C LEU A 32 31.01 -1.46 -1.26
N LEU A 33 30.10 -2.43 -1.32
CA LEU A 33 28.72 -2.26 -1.76
C LEU A 33 27.97 -1.31 -0.81
N HIS A 34 28.15 -1.47 0.51
CA HIS A 34 27.57 -0.59 1.51
C HIS A 34 28.16 0.83 1.38
N ALA A 35 29.46 0.99 1.17
CA ALA A 35 30.10 2.28 0.94
C ALA A 35 29.65 2.96 -0.37
N LEU A 36 29.36 2.18 -1.42
CA LEU A 36 28.76 2.66 -2.67
C LEU A 36 27.30 3.08 -2.46
N ILE A 37 26.49 2.27 -1.78
CA ILE A 37 25.11 2.59 -1.38
C ILE A 37 25.06 3.87 -0.53
N LEU A 38 26.06 4.10 0.33
CA LEU A 38 26.15 5.29 1.18
C LEU A 38 26.50 6.58 0.39
N ARG A 39 27.13 6.46 -0.79
CA ARG A 39 27.45 7.61 -1.68
C ARG A 39 26.38 7.90 -2.71
N VAL A 40 25.56 6.92 -3.05
CA VAL A 40 24.50 7.10 -4.05
C VAL A 40 23.34 7.85 -3.38
N ASN A 41 22.89 8.95 -3.99
CA ASN A 41 21.75 9.70 -3.47
C ASN A 41 20.55 8.73 -3.30
N PRO A 42 19.81 8.82 -2.18
CA PRO A 42 18.66 7.96 -1.90
C PRO A 42 17.64 7.91 -3.05
N PHE A 43 17.55 8.99 -3.83
CA PHE A 43 16.78 9.06 -5.08
C PHE A 43 17.15 7.98 -6.12
N TRP A 44 18.45 7.76 -6.38
CA TRP A 44 18.90 6.77 -7.35
C TRP A 44 18.72 5.34 -6.85
N ILE A 45 18.73 5.14 -5.53
CA ILE A 45 18.45 3.85 -4.92
C ILE A 45 16.96 3.53 -5.06
N GLU A 46 16.06 4.48 -4.78
CA GLU A 46 14.62 4.30 -5.02
C GLU A 46 14.30 4.10 -6.50
N LEU A 47 14.90 4.91 -7.40
CA LEU A 47 14.68 4.79 -8.84
C LEU A 47 15.18 3.45 -9.39
N SER A 48 16.37 3.00 -8.97
CA SER A 48 16.89 1.70 -9.39
C SER A 48 16.07 0.55 -8.85
N TYR A 49 15.62 0.62 -7.58
CA TYR A 49 14.72 -0.38 -7.02
C TYR A 49 13.41 -0.43 -7.81
N TYR A 50 12.81 0.72 -8.09
CA TYR A 50 11.57 0.81 -8.87
C TYR A 50 11.73 0.24 -10.28
N LEU A 51 12.81 0.58 -10.99
CA LEU A 51 13.10 0.09 -12.34
C LEU A 51 13.40 -1.41 -12.37
N ILE A 52 14.19 -1.93 -11.42
CA ILE A 52 14.52 -3.36 -11.34
C ILE A 52 13.27 -4.17 -10.99
N PHE A 53 12.51 -3.72 -10.00
CA PHE A 53 11.28 -4.37 -9.59
C PHE A 53 10.27 -4.36 -10.75
N SER A 54 10.14 -3.23 -11.46
CA SER A 54 9.31 -3.12 -12.66
C SER A 54 9.75 -4.10 -13.76
N LEU A 55 11.04 -4.13 -14.08
CA LEU A 55 11.60 -5.06 -15.07
C LEU A 55 11.34 -6.53 -14.69
N VAL A 56 11.56 -6.89 -13.42
CA VAL A 56 11.34 -8.26 -12.92
C VAL A 56 9.87 -8.65 -13.00
N GLY A 57 8.94 -7.79 -12.59
CA GLY A 57 7.51 -8.11 -12.70
C GLY A 57 7.01 -8.13 -14.15
N PHE A 58 7.55 -7.28 -15.05
CA PHE A 58 7.27 -7.38 -16.49
C PHE A 58 7.77 -8.70 -17.07
N LEU A 59 8.99 -9.12 -16.72
CA LEU A 59 9.55 -10.40 -17.16
C LEU A 59 8.78 -11.59 -16.59
N ALA A 60 8.33 -11.52 -15.33
CA ALA A 60 7.49 -12.56 -14.72
C ALA A 60 6.14 -12.69 -15.44
N LEU A 61 5.47 -11.56 -15.74
CA LEU A 61 4.21 -11.54 -16.49
C LEU A 61 4.40 -12.03 -17.93
N LYS A 62 5.50 -11.65 -18.59
CA LYS A 62 5.88 -12.12 -19.94
C LYS A 62 6.17 -13.62 -19.97
N HIS A 63 6.77 -14.19 -18.91
CA HIS A 63 7.04 -15.62 -18.81
C HIS A 63 5.77 -16.44 -18.52
N LEU A 64 4.72 -15.80 -17.98
CA LEU A 64 3.43 -16.42 -17.68
C LEU A 64 2.42 -16.41 -18.85
N ASN A 65 2.81 -16.01 -20.06
CA ASN A 65 1.95 -15.97 -21.27
C ASN A 65 0.62 -15.21 -21.13
N HIS A 66 0.51 -14.31 -20.15
CA HIS A 66 -0.64 -13.42 -19.99
C HIS A 66 -0.18 -11.97 -20.20
N VAL A 67 -0.76 -11.30 -21.20
CA VAL A 67 -0.57 -9.87 -21.46
C VAL A 67 -1.25 -9.09 -20.33
N VAL A 68 -0.60 -9.01 -19.17
CA VAL A 68 -0.87 -7.96 -18.20
C VAL A 68 0.25 -6.95 -18.40
N SER A 69 -0.11 -5.81 -18.97
CA SER A 69 0.78 -4.72 -19.34
C SER A 69 1.53 -4.13 -18.14
N VAL A 70 2.66 -3.49 -18.45
CA VAL A 70 3.60 -2.74 -17.56
C VAL A 70 2.92 -1.80 -16.55
N SER A 71 1.66 -1.45 -16.77
CA SER A 71 0.82 -0.61 -15.90
C SER A 71 0.55 -1.19 -14.51
N ALA A 72 0.95 -2.44 -14.21
CA ALA A 72 0.88 -3.05 -12.87
C ALA A 72 1.82 -2.52 -11.80
N GLN A 73 2.74 -1.67 -12.23
CA GLN A 73 3.91 -1.35 -11.43
C GLN A 73 3.97 0.16 -11.16
N THR A 74 3.33 0.95 -12.00
CA THR A 74 2.93 2.33 -11.73
C THR A 74 1.58 2.30 -11.04
N SER A 75 1.35 3.09 -9.99
CA SER A 75 0.06 3.25 -9.30
C SER A 75 -1.08 3.83 -10.20
N ASN A 76 -0.91 3.80 -11.52
CA ASN A 76 -1.83 4.25 -12.54
C ASN A 76 -2.03 3.09 -13.52
N PHE A 77 -3.20 2.45 -13.47
CA PHE A 77 -3.47 1.24 -14.25
C PHE A 77 -4.71 1.43 -15.14
N LEU A 78 -4.53 1.23 -16.44
CA LEU A 78 -5.61 1.03 -17.42
C LEU A 78 -5.75 -0.48 -17.65
N GLN A 79 -6.93 -1.04 -17.37
CA GLN A 79 -7.18 -2.48 -17.50
C GLN A 79 -7.57 -2.84 -18.94
N CYS A 80 -6.90 -3.85 -19.53
CA CYS A 80 -7.30 -4.43 -20.81
C CYS A 80 -8.47 -5.42 -20.60
N PRO A 81 -9.63 -5.25 -21.26
CA PRO A 81 -10.85 -6.00 -20.98
C PRO A 81 -10.85 -7.48 -21.40
N THR A 82 -9.80 -7.99 -22.05
CA THR A 82 -9.81 -9.31 -22.72
C THR A 82 -8.87 -10.37 -22.13
N CYS A 83 -8.16 -10.11 -21.04
CA CYS A 83 -7.13 -11.03 -20.54
C CYS A 83 -7.63 -11.92 -19.37
N PRO A 84 -7.50 -13.26 -19.45
CA PRO A 84 -7.81 -14.14 -18.34
C PRO A 84 -6.79 -13.96 -17.20
N PHE A 85 -7.22 -14.11 -15.95
CA PHE A 85 -6.40 -13.85 -14.77
C PHE A 85 -5.80 -15.14 -14.21
N ASN A 86 -4.49 -15.18 -13.97
CA ASN A 86 -3.84 -16.25 -13.21
C ASN A 86 -3.10 -15.69 -11.97
N HIS A 87 -3.12 -16.47 -10.90
CA HIS A 87 -3.01 -16.05 -9.51
C HIS A 87 -1.59 -15.75 -9.00
N SER A 88 -1.49 -14.86 -7.99
CA SER A 88 -0.65 -14.94 -6.77
C SER A 88 0.34 -13.79 -6.48
N HIS A 89 0.81 -13.01 -7.45
CA HIS A 89 2.00 -12.15 -7.23
C HIS A 89 1.75 -10.63 -7.21
N VAL A 90 0.58 -10.17 -7.65
CA VAL A 90 0.26 -8.73 -7.77
C VAL A 90 -0.19 -8.11 -6.42
N CYS A 91 -0.72 -8.93 -5.51
CA CYS A 91 -1.35 -8.46 -4.27
C CYS A 91 -0.33 -7.89 -3.25
N TRP A 92 0.90 -8.39 -3.21
CA TRP A 92 1.90 -7.95 -2.23
C TRP A 92 2.61 -6.64 -2.60
N TRP A 93 2.45 -6.17 -3.83
CA TRP A 93 3.16 -5.00 -4.35
C TRP A 93 2.57 -3.64 -3.90
N GLY A 94 1.29 -3.59 -3.51
CA GLY A 94 0.58 -2.32 -3.27
C GLY A 94 0.93 -1.53 -2.03
N ASN A 95 1.51 -2.21 -1.04
CA ASN A 95 1.94 -1.55 0.18
C ASN A 95 3.40 -1.05 0.09
N PHE A 96 4.04 -1.15 -1.07
CA PHE A 96 5.45 -0.85 -1.24
C PHE A 96 5.78 0.60 -0.88
N HIS A 97 4.92 1.58 -1.16
CA HIS A 97 5.15 2.98 -0.79
C HIS A 97 5.10 3.24 0.73
N ILE A 98 4.20 2.57 1.46
CA ILE A 98 4.10 2.73 2.93
C ILE A 98 5.27 2.01 3.62
N LEU A 99 5.67 0.85 3.08
CA LEU A 99 6.82 0.07 3.55
C LEU A 99 8.17 0.71 3.16
N SER A 100 8.29 1.33 1.99
CA SER A 100 9.52 2.01 1.54
C SER A 100 9.85 3.22 2.40
N GLY A 101 8.84 4.01 2.79
CA GLY A 101 9.01 5.10 3.76
C GLY A 101 9.51 4.62 5.13
N LEU A 102 9.10 3.43 5.56
CA LEU A 102 9.59 2.78 6.78
C LEU A 102 11.03 2.26 6.62
N TYR A 103 11.35 1.70 5.46
CA TYR A 103 12.66 1.14 5.12
C TYR A 103 13.74 2.23 5.02
N LEU A 104 13.41 3.37 4.38
CA LEU A 104 14.28 4.55 4.33
C LEU A 104 14.55 5.12 5.72
N MET A 105 13.56 5.10 6.61
CA MET A 105 13.72 5.56 7.99
C MET A 105 14.67 4.66 8.79
N LYS A 106 14.55 3.33 8.61
CA LYS A 106 15.49 2.35 9.19
C LYS A 106 16.91 2.60 8.68
N CYS A 107 17.07 2.85 7.38
CA CYS A 107 18.36 3.14 6.75
C CYS A 107 18.99 4.47 7.25
N LYS A 108 18.19 5.53 7.37
CA LYS A 108 18.63 6.84 7.88
C LYS A 108 19.00 6.80 9.37
N SER A 109 18.32 5.95 10.16
CA SER A 109 18.68 5.69 11.56
C SER A 109 20.00 4.95 11.71
N SER A 110 20.38 4.14 10.72
CA SER A 110 21.66 3.42 10.68
C SER A 110 22.82 4.33 10.22
N GLN A 111 22.55 5.35 9.41
CA GLN A 111 23.56 6.31 8.93
C GLN A 111 23.98 7.38 9.96
N LYS A 112 23.14 7.71 10.94
CA LYS A 112 23.48 8.74 11.96
C LYS A 112 24.48 8.24 13.02
N GLN A 113 24.95 7.01 12.88
CA GLN A 113 25.65 6.24 13.90
C GLN A 113 27.18 6.48 13.94
N GLU A 114 27.73 7.36 13.10
CA GLU A 114 29.19 7.57 13.01
C GLU A 114 29.73 8.91 13.54
N THR A 115 28.91 9.80 14.13
CA THR A 115 29.43 11.09 14.61
C THR A 115 28.79 11.60 15.92
N GLY A 116 29.49 11.44 17.06
CA GLY A 116 29.40 12.36 18.22
C GLY A 116 29.15 11.77 19.63
N ARG A 117 30.03 12.10 20.58
CA ARG A 117 30.24 11.54 21.94
C ARG A 117 29.08 11.60 22.96
N ARG A 118 28.89 10.46 23.65
CA ARG A 118 28.62 10.14 25.09
C ARG A 118 27.52 10.84 25.93
N THR A 119 26.99 12.01 25.56
CA THR A 119 25.73 12.53 26.18
C THR A 119 24.50 12.30 25.29
N LEU A 120 24.74 11.89 24.04
CA LEU A 120 23.75 11.53 23.03
C LEU A 120 23.20 10.10 23.16
N ASP A 121 23.80 9.23 23.97
CA ASP A 121 23.50 7.79 23.96
C ASP A 121 22.08 7.45 24.44
N CYS A 122 21.58 8.14 25.47
CA CYS A 122 20.23 7.92 26.01
C CYS A 122 19.13 8.44 25.05
N GLN A 123 19.31 9.66 24.50
CA GLN A 123 18.36 10.24 23.55
C GLN A 123 18.36 9.47 22.23
N GLU A 124 19.53 9.02 21.77
CA GLU A 124 19.66 8.23 20.55
C GLU A 124 19.03 6.83 20.71
N LYS A 125 19.21 6.20 21.87
CA LYS A 125 18.53 4.95 22.22
C LYS A 125 17.00 5.10 22.27
N LEU A 126 16.49 6.21 22.82
CA LEU A 126 15.07 6.53 22.82
C LEU A 126 14.51 6.70 21.39
N ILE A 127 15.23 7.42 20.53
CA ILE A 127 14.84 7.61 19.11
C ILE A 127 14.82 6.26 18.38
N LYS A 128 15.83 5.40 18.57
CA LYS A 128 15.88 4.05 17.97
C LYS A 128 14.69 3.20 18.40
N ASN A 129 14.35 3.18 19.69
CA ASN A 129 13.17 2.49 20.20
C ASN A 129 11.87 3.04 19.58
N CYS A 130 11.73 4.36 19.49
CA CYS A 130 10.56 5.00 18.87
C CYS A 130 10.40 4.62 17.40
N ILE A 131 11.48 4.54 16.63
CA ILE A 131 11.44 4.13 15.22
C ILE A 131 11.03 2.67 15.09
N GLN A 132 11.57 1.77 15.94
CA GLN A 132 11.17 0.36 15.94
C GLN A 132 9.70 0.18 16.34
N LEU A 133 9.24 0.91 17.34
CA LEU A 133 7.85 0.91 17.78
C LEU A 133 6.93 1.45 16.69
N LEU A 134 7.29 2.56 16.04
CA LEU A 134 6.52 3.13 14.92
C LEU A 134 6.42 2.11 13.78
N ALA A 135 7.51 1.41 13.47
CA ALA A 135 7.51 0.36 12.46
C ALA A 135 6.55 -0.78 12.79
N TYR A 136 6.49 -1.20 14.05
CA TYR A 136 5.52 -2.20 14.51
C TYR A 136 4.08 -1.68 14.43
N VAL A 137 3.83 -0.43 14.81
CA VAL A 137 2.49 0.19 14.72
C VAL A 137 2.02 0.26 13.27
N VAL A 138 2.87 0.69 12.34
CA VAL A 138 2.53 0.75 10.90
C VAL A 138 2.26 -0.65 10.36
N LEU A 139 3.10 -1.64 10.67
CA LEU A 139 2.90 -3.02 10.24
C LEU A 139 1.59 -3.61 10.79
N CYS A 140 1.30 -3.38 12.07
CA CYS A 140 0.05 -3.80 12.71
C CYS A 140 -1.15 -3.13 12.05
N TYR A 141 -1.07 -1.82 11.78
CA TYR A 141 -2.10 -1.07 11.08
C TYR A 141 -2.43 -1.66 9.71
N LEU A 142 -1.40 -1.91 8.88
CA LEU A 142 -1.59 -2.51 7.56
C LEU A 142 -2.26 -3.89 7.67
N LEU A 143 -1.79 -4.74 8.58
CA LEU A 143 -2.37 -6.07 8.76
C LEU A 143 -3.82 -6.01 9.24
N VAL A 144 -4.12 -5.19 10.25
CA VAL A 144 -5.47 -5.10 10.84
C VAL A 144 -6.48 -4.58 9.82
N VAL A 145 -6.16 -3.51 9.08
CA VAL A 145 -7.08 -2.94 8.08
C VAL A 145 -7.34 -3.94 6.95
N GLN A 146 -6.31 -4.64 6.48
CA GLN A 146 -6.44 -5.65 5.42
C GLN A 146 -7.25 -6.87 5.89
N LEU A 147 -6.97 -7.41 7.08
CA LEU A 147 -7.72 -8.54 7.64
C LEU A 147 -9.18 -8.17 7.91
N PHE A 148 -9.42 -6.95 8.39
CA PHE A 148 -10.78 -6.45 8.63
C PHE A 148 -11.55 -6.28 7.32
N GLY A 149 -10.96 -5.64 6.31
CA GLY A 149 -11.57 -5.50 4.98
C GLY A 149 -11.86 -6.85 4.32
N PHE A 150 -10.90 -7.78 4.37
CA PHE A 150 -11.09 -9.14 3.84
C PHE A 150 -12.26 -9.86 4.50
N THR A 151 -12.37 -9.73 5.81
CA THR A 151 -13.43 -10.35 6.60
C THR A 151 -14.80 -9.74 6.25
N LEU A 152 -14.89 -8.40 6.20
CA LEU A 152 -16.13 -7.70 5.84
C LEU A 152 -16.62 -8.06 4.44
N ILE A 153 -15.73 -8.05 3.43
CA ILE A 153 -16.09 -8.38 2.05
C ILE A 153 -16.51 -9.86 1.94
N SER A 154 -15.79 -10.76 2.60
CA SER A 154 -16.13 -12.18 2.61
C SER A 154 -17.49 -12.46 3.25
N ILE A 155 -17.80 -11.76 4.36
CA ILE A 155 -19.12 -11.84 4.99
C ILE A 155 -20.18 -11.29 4.04
N TYR A 156 -19.95 -10.10 3.44
CA TYR A 156 -20.91 -9.46 2.54
C TYR A 156 -21.28 -10.33 1.33
N ILE A 157 -20.29 -10.91 0.65
CA ILE A 157 -20.55 -11.76 -0.53
C ILE A 157 -21.29 -13.05 -0.14
N ARG A 158 -21.10 -13.56 1.08
CA ARG A 158 -21.84 -14.72 1.59
C ARG A 158 -23.28 -14.37 1.98
N THR A 159 -23.51 -13.19 2.54
CA THR A 159 -24.84 -12.77 3.02
C THR A 159 -25.71 -12.19 1.92
N VAL A 160 -25.13 -11.64 0.85
CA VAL A 160 -25.86 -11.02 -0.27
C VAL A 160 -25.81 -11.90 -1.52
N PRO A 161 -26.90 -12.62 -1.86
CA PRO A 161 -26.93 -13.57 -2.98
C PRO A 161 -26.62 -12.91 -4.32
N SER A 162 -27.15 -11.71 -4.57
CA SER A 162 -26.90 -10.92 -5.79
C SER A 162 -25.40 -10.75 -6.08
N ALA A 163 -24.59 -10.45 -5.06
CA ALA A 163 -23.15 -10.29 -5.23
C ALA A 163 -22.44 -11.63 -5.38
N GLY A 164 -22.88 -12.67 -4.65
CA GLY A 164 -22.35 -14.03 -4.79
C GLY A 164 -22.62 -14.66 -6.15
N GLU A 165 -23.79 -14.40 -6.75
CA GLU A 165 -24.15 -14.87 -8.09
C GLU A 165 -23.26 -14.28 -9.18
N VAL A 166 -22.88 -13.00 -9.06
CA VAL A 166 -21.90 -12.37 -9.96
C VAL A 166 -20.58 -13.13 -9.96
N LEU A 167 -20.06 -13.50 -8.77
CA LEU A 167 -18.81 -14.26 -8.65
C LEU A 167 -18.95 -15.66 -9.25
N LYS A 168 -20.07 -16.36 -8.97
CA LYS A 168 -20.35 -17.70 -9.52
C LYS A 168 -20.41 -17.66 -11.04
N LYS A 169 -21.11 -16.68 -11.61
CA LYS A 169 -21.25 -16.50 -13.06
C LYS A 169 -19.90 -16.22 -13.74
N LYS A 170 -19.01 -15.49 -13.07
CA LYS A 170 -17.66 -15.18 -13.57
C LYS A 170 -16.61 -16.25 -13.23
N GLY A 171 -16.97 -17.31 -12.49
CA GLY A 171 -16.04 -18.37 -12.10
C GLY A 171 -14.95 -17.92 -11.13
N ILE A 172 -15.19 -16.87 -10.34
CA ILE A 172 -14.19 -16.30 -9.43
C ILE A 172 -14.34 -16.90 -8.03
N ASN A 173 -13.24 -17.40 -7.48
CA ASN A 173 -13.21 -17.91 -6.11
C ASN A 173 -13.43 -16.77 -5.11
N LEU A 174 -14.27 -17.00 -4.09
CA LEU A 174 -14.55 -16.03 -3.02
C LEU A 174 -13.29 -15.49 -2.31
N PRO A 175 -12.35 -16.33 -1.80
CA PRO A 175 -11.18 -15.81 -1.08
C PRO A 175 -10.27 -14.98 -1.99
N THR A 176 -10.16 -15.33 -3.27
CA THR A 176 -9.48 -14.52 -4.27
C THR A 176 -10.10 -13.14 -4.38
N PHE A 177 -11.41 -13.11 -4.64
CA PHE A 177 -12.14 -11.87 -4.79
C PHE A 177 -11.96 -10.99 -3.54
N SER A 178 -12.21 -11.54 -2.36
CA SER A 178 -12.06 -10.79 -1.11
C SER A 178 -10.65 -10.25 -0.92
N ALA A 179 -9.58 -11.01 -1.22
CA ALA A 179 -8.21 -10.54 -1.08
C ALA A 179 -7.90 -9.38 -2.04
N PHE A 180 -8.23 -9.53 -3.33
CA PHE A 180 -7.96 -8.48 -4.33
C PHE A 180 -8.81 -7.23 -4.09
N THR A 181 -10.11 -7.39 -3.85
CA THR A 181 -11.05 -6.29 -3.55
C THR A 181 -10.76 -5.64 -2.19
N THR A 182 -9.90 -6.23 -1.35
CA THR A 182 -9.39 -5.58 -0.13
C THR A 182 -8.12 -4.79 -0.44
N VAL A 183 -7.14 -5.45 -1.05
CA VAL A 183 -5.80 -4.87 -1.20
C VAL A 183 -5.75 -3.78 -2.27
N SER A 184 -6.48 -3.95 -3.37
CA SER A 184 -6.50 -2.98 -4.48
C SER A 184 -6.99 -1.60 -4.03
N PRO A 185 -8.21 -1.45 -3.48
CA PRO A 185 -8.69 -0.14 -3.07
C PRO A 185 -7.84 0.47 -1.95
N PHE A 186 -7.29 -0.34 -1.04
CA PHE A 186 -6.38 0.16 0.00
C PHE A 186 -5.08 0.74 -0.59
N ALA A 187 -4.53 0.09 -1.61
CA ALA A 187 -3.31 0.52 -2.28
C ALA A 187 -3.55 1.49 -3.44
N ASN A 188 -4.81 1.89 -3.70
CA ASN A 188 -5.20 2.72 -4.84
C ASN A 188 -4.74 2.16 -6.20
N PHE A 189 -5.01 0.88 -6.46
CA PHE A 189 -4.57 0.21 -7.69
C PHE A 189 -5.59 0.15 -8.84
N GLY A 190 -6.87 0.31 -8.55
CA GLY A 190 -7.90 0.32 -9.58
C GLY A 190 -8.24 -1.05 -10.13
N PHE A 191 -7.80 -2.11 -9.45
CA PHE A 191 -7.86 -3.47 -9.97
C PHE A 191 -8.83 -4.34 -9.17
N LEU A 192 -9.98 -4.61 -9.78
CA LEU A 192 -10.88 -5.68 -9.33
C LEU A 192 -10.70 -6.90 -10.25
N PRO A 193 -10.83 -8.13 -9.73
CA PRO A 193 -10.77 -9.35 -10.54
C PRO A 193 -12.03 -9.56 -11.40
N THR A 194 -12.65 -8.48 -11.87
CA THR A 194 -13.81 -8.44 -12.77
C THR A 194 -13.45 -7.61 -14.00
N ASN A 195 -13.88 -8.04 -15.19
CA ASN A 195 -13.54 -7.38 -16.46
C ASN A 195 -14.06 -5.93 -16.54
N GLU A 196 -15.20 -5.66 -15.90
CA GLU A 196 -15.88 -4.37 -15.90
C GLU A 196 -15.66 -3.61 -14.57
N ASN A 197 -14.61 -3.96 -13.82
CA ASN A 197 -14.26 -3.34 -12.54
C ASN A 197 -15.45 -3.37 -11.54
N THR A 198 -15.57 -2.35 -10.68
CA THR A 198 -16.63 -2.21 -9.67
C THR A 198 -18.00 -1.87 -10.28
N MET A 199 -18.09 -1.57 -11.58
CA MET A 199 -19.35 -1.28 -12.28
C MET A 199 -20.36 -2.43 -12.20
N VAL A 200 -19.89 -3.68 -12.18
CA VAL A 200 -20.75 -4.88 -12.01
C VAL A 200 -21.50 -4.85 -10.67
N PHE A 201 -20.92 -4.20 -9.67
CA PHE A 201 -21.49 -4.08 -8.33
C PHE A 201 -22.24 -2.76 -8.10
N LYS A 202 -22.55 -1.98 -9.16
CA LYS A 202 -23.25 -0.68 -9.02
C LYS A 202 -24.57 -0.74 -8.26
N LYS A 203 -25.29 -1.87 -8.32
CA LYS A 203 -26.55 -2.10 -7.57
C LYS A 203 -26.31 -2.56 -6.11
N ASN A 204 -25.11 -3.02 -5.78
CA ASN A 204 -24.74 -3.61 -4.50
C ASN A 204 -24.10 -2.53 -3.60
N SER A 205 -24.90 -1.57 -3.13
CA SER A 205 -24.42 -0.44 -2.32
C SER A 205 -23.65 -0.82 -1.07
N GLY A 206 -23.97 -1.97 -0.44
CA GLY A 206 -23.26 -2.40 0.75
C GLY A 206 -21.80 -2.76 0.49
N LEU A 207 -21.47 -3.33 -0.68
CA LEU A 207 -20.08 -3.57 -1.07
C LEU A 207 -19.35 -2.25 -1.25
N LEU A 208 -19.95 -1.31 -2.00
CA LEU A 208 -19.37 0.02 -2.23
C LEU A 208 -19.11 0.76 -0.92
N LEU A 209 -20.03 0.65 0.05
CA LEU A 209 -19.89 1.26 1.37
C LEU A 209 -18.73 0.69 2.17
N ILE A 210 -18.42 -0.60 2.02
CA ILE A 210 -17.24 -1.23 2.64
C ILE A 210 -15.95 -0.73 2.00
N LEU A 211 -15.95 -0.51 0.68
CA LEU A 211 -14.77 -0.11 -0.07
C LEU A 211 -14.41 1.38 0.12
N ILE A 212 -15.38 2.29 0.27
CA ILE A 212 -15.13 3.73 0.49
C ILE A 212 -14.13 4.01 1.64
N PRO A 213 -14.36 3.54 2.89
CA PRO A 213 -13.43 3.80 3.98
C PRO A 213 -12.07 3.14 3.73
N GLN A 214 -12.04 2.02 3.02
CA GLN A 214 -10.81 1.30 2.70
C GLN A 214 -9.90 2.09 1.75
N ILE A 215 -10.48 2.74 0.73
CA ILE A 215 -9.79 3.66 -0.18
C ILE A 215 -9.24 4.86 0.58
N LEU A 216 -10.08 5.50 1.40
CA LEU A 216 -9.69 6.70 2.13
C LEU A 216 -8.59 6.41 3.14
N VAL A 217 -8.76 5.38 3.96
CA VAL A 217 -7.83 5.01 5.04
C VAL A 217 -6.50 4.49 4.49
N GLY A 218 -6.51 3.81 3.34
CA GLY A 218 -5.29 3.25 2.74
C GLY A 218 -4.30 4.27 2.21
N ASN A 219 -4.78 5.43 1.75
CA ASN A 219 -3.91 6.43 1.14
C ASN A 219 -4.15 7.84 1.67
N THR A 220 -5.26 8.48 1.29
CA THR A 220 -5.47 9.91 1.54
C THR A 220 -5.59 10.28 3.03
N LEU A 221 -6.29 9.46 3.80
CA LEU A 221 -6.48 9.59 5.24
C LEU A 221 -5.53 8.68 6.04
N TYR A 222 -4.53 8.06 5.40
CA TYR A 222 -3.52 7.28 6.10
C TYR A 222 -2.80 8.10 7.19
N PRO A 223 -2.26 9.31 6.92
CA PRO A 223 -1.61 10.13 7.94
C PRO A 223 -2.48 10.45 9.18
N PRO A 224 -3.74 10.94 9.04
CA PRO A 224 -4.59 11.20 10.20
C PRO A 224 -5.01 9.93 10.94
N CYS A 225 -5.31 8.83 10.23
CA CYS A 225 -5.66 7.56 10.87
C CYS A 225 -4.49 7.00 11.68
N LEU A 226 -3.28 7.02 11.12
CA LEU A 226 -2.08 6.57 11.82
C LEU A 226 -1.85 7.39 13.09
N ARG A 227 -1.97 8.71 13.01
CA ARG A 227 -1.80 9.60 14.17
C ARG A 227 -2.84 9.34 15.25
N LEU A 228 -4.11 9.14 14.87
CA LEU A 228 -5.21 8.80 15.77
C LEU A 228 -4.91 7.50 16.51
N ILE A 229 -4.42 6.48 15.81
CA ILE A 229 -4.05 5.19 16.42
C ILE A 229 -2.92 5.37 17.44
N ILE A 230 -1.84 6.08 17.07
CA ILE A 230 -0.73 6.37 18.00
C ILE A 230 -1.23 7.12 19.24
N TRP A 231 -2.17 8.06 19.07
CA TRP A 231 -2.80 8.78 20.18
C TRP A 231 -3.65 7.87 21.08
N ILE A 232 -4.42 6.95 20.50
CA ILE A 232 -5.15 5.93 21.28
C ILE A 232 -4.16 5.05 22.06
N LEU A 233 -3.09 4.57 21.42
CA LEU A 233 -2.06 3.77 22.08
C LEU A 233 -1.37 4.55 23.21
N GLN A 234 -1.14 5.85 23.03
CA GLN A 234 -0.62 6.73 24.07
C GLN A 234 -1.55 6.76 25.29
N LYS A 235 -2.87 6.84 25.07
CA LYS A 235 -3.86 6.88 26.16
C LYS A 235 -3.96 5.56 26.91
N ILE A 236 -3.86 4.43 26.20
CA ILE A 236 -3.95 3.09 26.79
C ILE A 236 -2.66 2.74 27.55
N THR A 237 -1.51 2.85 26.90
CA THR A 237 -0.23 2.38 27.45
C THR A 237 0.45 3.42 28.35
N LYS A 238 0.08 4.71 28.25
CA LYS A 238 0.75 5.85 28.92
C LYS A 238 2.27 5.88 28.73
N GLY A 239 2.77 5.24 27.67
CA GLY A 239 4.20 5.15 27.38
C GLY A 239 4.81 6.51 27.03
N ALA A 240 5.97 6.81 27.60
CA ALA A 240 6.74 8.01 27.28
C ALA A 240 7.14 8.04 25.78
N GLU A 241 7.31 6.88 25.16
CA GLU A 241 7.69 6.70 23.75
C GLU A 241 6.62 7.24 22.78
N PHE A 242 5.34 6.93 22.99
CA PHE A 242 4.25 7.45 22.16
C PHE A 242 4.07 8.97 22.34
N THR A 243 4.27 9.46 23.56
CA THR A 243 4.23 10.90 23.86
C THR A 243 5.37 11.63 23.14
N PHE A 244 6.56 11.07 23.16
CA PHE A 244 7.71 11.60 22.43
C PHE A 244 7.47 11.57 20.91
N MET A 245 6.89 10.48 20.39
CA MET A 245 6.60 10.31 18.97
C MET A 245 5.61 11.35 18.43
N LEU A 246 4.52 11.62 19.16
CA LEU A 246 3.50 12.59 18.73
C LEU A 246 3.99 14.04 18.79
N LYS A 247 4.84 14.37 19.79
CA LYS A 247 5.43 15.70 19.95
C LYS A 247 6.58 15.96 18.96
N ASN A 248 7.40 14.96 18.68
CA ASN A 248 8.62 15.10 17.87
C ASN A 248 8.52 14.41 16.49
N SER A 249 7.31 14.38 15.91
CA SER A 249 7.02 13.76 14.60
C SER A 249 7.99 14.16 13.49
N ARG A 250 8.33 15.46 13.38
CA ARG A 250 9.31 15.98 12.40
C ARG A 250 10.73 15.46 12.63
N THR A 251 11.15 15.28 13.89
CA THR A 251 12.51 14.84 14.24
C THR A 251 12.74 13.37 13.89
N LEU A 252 11.69 12.56 13.94
CA LEU A 252 11.73 11.16 13.56
C LEU A 252 11.93 11.00 12.04
N GLY A 253 11.41 11.92 11.23
CA GLY A 253 11.62 11.93 9.78
C GLY A 253 10.71 10.98 8.99
N TYR A 254 9.58 10.57 9.57
CA TYR A 254 8.54 9.82 8.84
C TYR A 254 7.52 10.79 8.26
N ASN A 255 7.52 10.95 6.94
CA ASN A 255 6.71 11.97 6.25
C ASN A 255 5.20 11.81 6.47
N HIS A 256 4.72 10.58 6.67
CA HIS A 256 3.29 10.32 6.91
C HIS A 256 2.87 10.56 8.37
N LEU A 257 3.80 10.76 9.31
CA LEU A 257 3.45 11.20 10.66
C LEU A 257 3.36 12.73 10.69
N LEU A 258 2.22 13.24 10.26
CA LEU A 258 1.94 14.68 10.25
C LEU A 258 1.75 15.24 11.67
N SER A 259 1.98 16.54 11.83
CA SER A 259 1.62 17.29 13.06
C SER A 259 0.10 17.33 13.25
N ASP A 260 -0.38 17.56 14.49
CA ASP A 260 -1.83 17.63 14.81
C ASP A 260 -2.59 18.56 13.87
N VAL A 261 -2.08 19.78 13.70
CA VAL A 261 -2.72 20.80 12.87
C VAL A 261 -2.78 20.38 11.40
N HIS A 262 -1.68 19.82 10.86
CA HIS A 262 -1.63 19.39 9.46
C HIS A 262 -2.50 18.15 9.22
N SER A 263 -2.56 17.24 10.19
CA SER A 263 -3.41 16.05 10.14
C SER A 263 -4.90 16.41 10.11
N ILE A 264 -5.33 17.34 10.96
CA ILE A 264 -6.71 17.83 10.99
C ILE A 264 -7.03 18.63 9.72
N PHE A 265 -6.13 19.52 9.29
CA PHE A 265 -6.31 20.29 8.06
C PHE A 265 -6.42 19.39 6.82
N LEU A 266 -5.60 18.33 6.75
CA LEU A 266 -5.70 17.33 5.69
C LEU A 266 -7.06 16.63 5.74
N ALA A 267 -7.50 16.13 6.89
CA ALA A 267 -8.81 15.49 7.01
C ALA A 267 -9.96 16.44 6.59
N MET A 268 -9.91 17.70 7.02
CA MET A 268 -10.92 18.71 6.66
C MET A 268 -10.95 19.02 5.17
N THR A 269 -9.79 19.18 4.52
CA THR A 269 -9.74 19.44 3.07
C THR A 269 -10.23 18.23 2.28
N VAL A 270 -9.85 17.02 2.69
CA VAL A 270 -10.30 15.76 2.06
C VAL A 270 -11.82 15.63 2.10
N LEU A 271 -12.44 15.91 3.26
CA LEU A 271 -13.89 15.88 3.43
C LEU A 271 -14.57 17.02 2.68
N GLY A 272 -14.00 18.23 2.72
CA GLY A 272 -14.53 19.40 2.01
C GLY A 272 -14.61 19.20 0.51
N PHE A 273 -13.53 18.70 -0.11
CA PHE A 273 -13.53 18.38 -1.54
C PHE A 273 -14.50 17.25 -1.88
N MET A 274 -14.62 16.22 -1.03
CA MET A 274 -15.57 15.13 -1.26
C MET A 274 -17.03 15.60 -1.20
N ILE A 275 -17.37 16.49 -0.28
CA ILE A 275 -18.71 17.11 -0.19
C ILE A 275 -18.98 17.99 -1.40
N LEU A 276 -18.01 18.82 -1.80
CA LEU A 276 -18.14 19.69 -2.97
C LEU A 276 -18.37 18.88 -4.24
N GLN A 277 -17.57 17.84 -4.46
CA GLN A 277 -17.73 16.95 -5.61
C GLN A 277 -19.06 16.21 -5.57
N LEU A 278 -19.54 15.80 -4.38
CA LEU A 278 -20.83 15.13 -4.23
C LEU A 278 -21.98 16.03 -4.61
N LEU A 279 -21.92 17.29 -4.18
CA LEU A 279 -22.91 18.28 -4.57
C LEU A 279 -22.95 18.49 -6.09
N LEU A 280 -21.78 18.68 -6.71
CA LEU A 280 -21.67 18.87 -8.16
C LEU A 280 -22.13 17.62 -8.94
N PHE A 281 -21.74 16.43 -8.49
CA PHE A 281 -22.18 15.16 -9.09
C PHE A 281 -23.69 15.01 -9.00
N CYS A 282 -24.30 15.29 -7.83
CA CYS A 282 -25.74 15.24 -7.66
C CYS A 282 -26.48 16.28 -8.50
N ILE A 283 -25.90 17.45 -8.77
CA ILE A 283 -26.54 18.46 -9.62
C ILE A 283 -26.50 18.04 -11.09
N LEU A 284 -25.37 17.51 -11.56
CA LEU A 284 -25.13 17.26 -12.98
C LEU A 284 -25.58 15.87 -13.44
N GLU A 285 -25.45 14.84 -12.59
CA GLU A 285 -25.59 13.42 -12.97
C GLU A 285 -26.81 12.72 -12.39
N TRP A 286 -27.65 13.40 -11.59
CA TRP A 286 -28.77 12.73 -10.91
C TRP A 286 -29.80 12.13 -11.87
N ASN A 287 -29.98 12.73 -13.04
CA ASN A 287 -30.92 12.28 -14.07
C ASN A 287 -30.21 11.85 -15.37
N SER A 288 -28.91 11.60 -15.34
CA SER A 288 -28.16 11.15 -16.52
C SER A 288 -28.27 9.64 -16.74
N ASP A 289 -27.95 9.21 -17.96
CA ASP A 289 -27.96 7.80 -18.34
C ASP A 289 -26.96 6.96 -17.53
N SER A 290 -25.89 7.58 -17.02
CA SER A 290 -24.89 6.92 -16.18
C SER A 290 -25.48 6.37 -14.87
N THR A 291 -26.49 7.07 -14.31
CA THR A 291 -27.18 6.68 -13.08
C THR A 291 -28.57 6.06 -13.30
N ALA A 292 -28.94 5.81 -14.56
CA ALA A 292 -30.24 5.25 -14.91
C ALA A 292 -30.49 3.87 -14.27
N GLY A 293 -31.72 3.66 -13.77
CA GLY A 293 -32.15 2.40 -13.15
C GLY A 293 -31.61 2.13 -11.74
N LEU A 294 -31.02 3.13 -11.08
CA LEU A 294 -30.58 3.06 -9.68
C LEU A 294 -31.57 3.79 -8.76
N SER A 295 -31.77 3.26 -7.56
CA SER A 295 -32.53 3.95 -6.51
C SER A 295 -31.77 5.18 -5.98
N ALA A 296 -32.44 6.14 -5.35
CA ALA A 296 -31.79 7.33 -4.80
C ALA A 296 -30.64 7.00 -3.83
N PHE A 297 -30.81 5.96 -3.01
CA PHE A 297 -29.77 5.47 -2.11
C PHE A 297 -28.58 4.86 -2.87
N GLN A 298 -28.86 4.06 -3.91
CA GLN A 298 -27.80 3.49 -4.75
C GLN A 298 -27.03 4.57 -5.50
N LYS A 299 -27.72 5.60 -6.00
CA LYS A 299 -27.09 6.76 -6.63
C LYS A 299 -26.16 7.46 -5.65
N LEU A 300 -26.63 7.79 -4.45
CA LEU A 300 -25.82 8.47 -3.43
C LEU A 300 -24.54 7.68 -3.09
N ILE A 301 -24.66 6.39 -2.81
CA ILE A 301 -23.51 5.55 -2.44
C ILE A 301 -22.58 5.33 -3.64
N GLY A 302 -23.13 5.12 -4.83
CA GLY A 302 -22.35 5.00 -6.08
C GLY A 302 -21.56 6.27 -6.36
N SER A 303 -22.19 7.43 -6.22
CA SER A 303 -21.54 8.74 -6.34
C SER A 303 -20.45 8.88 -5.30
N LEU A 304 -20.73 8.65 -4.01
CA LEU A 304 -19.72 8.74 -2.96
C LEU A 304 -18.51 7.83 -3.22
N PHE A 305 -18.75 6.61 -3.70
CA PHE A 305 -17.69 5.70 -4.12
C PHE A 305 -16.88 6.26 -5.31
N GLN A 306 -17.53 6.76 -6.35
CA GLN A 306 -16.83 7.33 -7.51
C GLN A 306 -15.94 8.53 -7.11
N LEU A 307 -16.42 9.36 -6.19
CA LEU A 307 -15.70 10.54 -5.69
C LEU A 307 -14.52 10.17 -4.78
N ALA A 308 -14.69 9.14 -3.95
CA ALA A 308 -13.57 8.60 -3.18
C ALA A 308 -12.46 8.08 -4.12
N ASN A 309 -12.84 7.50 -5.26
CA ASN A 309 -11.90 6.98 -6.24
C ASN A 309 -11.25 8.04 -7.15
N SER A 310 -11.79 9.26 -7.21
CA SER A 310 -11.26 10.33 -8.05
C SER A 310 -9.85 10.79 -7.64
N ARG A 311 -9.32 10.31 -6.51
CA ARG A 311 -7.94 10.57 -6.04
C ARG A 311 -7.07 9.32 -6.18
N HIS A 312 -6.74 9.00 -7.42
CA HIS A 312 -5.79 7.96 -7.83
C HIS A 312 -6.16 6.51 -7.52
N ALA A 313 -7.38 6.18 -7.08
CA ALA A 313 -7.70 4.80 -6.74
C ALA A 313 -8.01 3.92 -7.96
N GLY A 314 -8.33 4.51 -9.12
CA GLY A 314 -8.49 3.80 -10.39
C GLY A 314 -9.74 2.93 -10.53
N GLU A 315 -10.56 2.81 -9.48
CA GLU A 315 -11.84 2.08 -9.56
C GLU A 315 -12.98 2.99 -10.04
N SER A 316 -13.84 2.45 -10.91
CA SER A 316 -15.03 3.16 -11.39
C SER A 316 -16.28 2.30 -11.23
N VAL A 317 -17.35 2.94 -10.75
CA VAL A 317 -18.68 2.33 -10.62
C VAL A 317 -19.63 2.81 -11.73
N PHE A 318 -19.34 3.97 -12.31
CA PHE A 318 -20.06 4.53 -13.44
C PHE A 318 -19.18 4.54 -14.69
N ASP A 319 -19.84 4.51 -15.85
CA ASP A 319 -19.16 4.66 -17.13
C ASP A 319 -18.76 6.13 -17.31
N LEU A 320 -17.44 6.39 -17.29
CA LEU A 320 -16.89 7.73 -17.43
C LEU A 320 -17.20 8.37 -18.80
N SER A 321 -17.52 7.57 -19.82
CA SER A 321 -17.88 8.07 -21.16
C SER A 321 -19.28 8.70 -21.22
N LEU A 322 -20.15 8.35 -20.27
CA LEU A 322 -21.53 8.84 -20.18
C LEU A 322 -21.69 9.98 -19.17
N ILE A 323 -20.62 10.28 -18.41
CA ILE A 323 -20.61 11.38 -17.44
C ILE A 323 -20.42 12.71 -18.19
N SER A 324 -21.04 13.77 -17.68
CA SER A 324 -20.91 15.12 -18.23
C SER A 324 -19.44 15.58 -18.31
N PRO A 325 -19.05 16.30 -19.38
CA PRO A 325 -17.68 16.80 -19.54
C PRO A 325 -17.21 17.67 -18.37
N ALA A 326 -18.11 18.42 -17.74
CA ALA A 326 -17.79 19.25 -16.57
C ALA A 326 -17.30 18.42 -15.38
N MET A 327 -17.92 17.26 -15.12
CA MET A 327 -17.48 16.34 -14.07
C MET A 327 -16.19 15.63 -14.44
N LEU A 328 -15.97 15.34 -15.71
CA LEU A 328 -14.69 14.77 -16.17
C LEU A 328 -13.53 15.74 -15.95
N VAL A 329 -13.71 17.03 -16.24
CA VAL A 329 -12.71 18.08 -15.94
C VAL A 329 -12.47 18.17 -14.44
N LEU A 330 -13.53 18.09 -13.62
CA LEU A 330 -13.39 18.09 -12.17
C LEU A 330 -12.58 16.88 -11.67
N PHE A 331 -12.82 15.69 -12.20
CA PHE A 331 -12.02 14.51 -11.87
C PHE A 331 -10.58 14.64 -12.33
N ALA A 332 -10.34 15.20 -13.52
CA ALA A 332 -8.99 15.45 -14.02
C ALA A 332 -8.21 16.47 -13.19
N LEU A 333 -8.88 17.45 -12.57
CA LEU A 333 -8.25 18.41 -11.65
C LEU A 333 -7.95 17.80 -10.27
N MET A 334 -8.61 16.70 -9.93
CA MET A 334 -8.47 16.04 -8.62
C MET A 334 -7.46 14.88 -8.64
N MET A 335 -7.21 14.31 -9.82
CA MET A 335 -6.12 13.37 -10.12
C MET A 335 -4.82 14.11 -10.44
#